data_AF-A0AAW9G0K8-F1
#
_entry.id   AF-A0AAW9G0K8-F1
#
_cell.length_a   1.000
_cell.length_b   1.000
_cell.length_c   1.000
_cell.angle_alpha   90.00
_cell.angle_beta   90.00
_cell.angle_gamma   90.00
#
_symmetry.space_group_name_H-M   'P 1'
#
loop_
_entity.id
_entity.type
_entity.pdbx_description
1 polymer ?
#
loop_
_entity_poly.entity_id
_entity_poly.type
_entity_poly.pdbx_seq_one_letter_code
_entity_poly.pdbx_strand_id
1 'polypeptide(L)'
;MKNIFLLIYFICLVSCNDSNYNEKFLNLEKQTFTDFKGYSITYRNGIYLVSDANIEKDSNRVFIKMNNSGNIRYIEDINKNIITKPEIELNFLEKMLNKFNNLNVSNISVDKNENIQFLFFSNKCSYTFLQLSKKSRLKDLNKSYFEKYKDNWYLYKQCSK
;
A
#
# COMPACT_ATOMS: atom_id res chain seq x y z
N MET A 1 30.07 39.91 -35.32
CA MET A 1 28.80 40.15 -34.59
C MET A 1 28.07 38.82 -34.55
N LYS A 2 28.35 37.96 -33.55
CA LYS A 2 27.68 37.89 -32.24
C LYS A 2 26.17 37.73 -32.37
N ASN A 3 25.68 36.61 -31.82
CA ASN A 3 24.31 36.30 -31.42
C ASN A 3 23.56 35.24 -32.26
N ILE A 4 24.21 34.10 -32.50
CA ILE A 4 23.53 32.80 -32.57
C ILE A 4 23.82 32.13 -31.23
N PHE A 5 23.14 32.52 -30.15
CA PHE A 5 23.11 31.82 -28.85
C PHE A 5 22.20 32.65 -27.93
N LEU A 6 20.91 32.74 -28.26
CA LEU A 6 19.92 33.24 -27.32
C LEU A 6 18.86 32.16 -27.10
N LEU A 7 19.17 31.34 -26.09
CA LEU A 7 18.21 30.86 -25.13
C LEU A 7 17.10 29.93 -25.65
N ILE A 8 17.52 28.78 -26.20
CA ILE A 8 16.85 27.48 -25.95
C ILE A 8 17.11 27.07 -24.47
N TYR A 9 16.99 28.03 -23.54
CA TYR A 9 17.40 27.87 -22.13
C TYR A 9 16.25 28.15 -21.16
N PHE A 10 15.01 28.22 -21.66
CA PHE A 10 13.83 28.49 -20.83
C PHE A 10 12.67 27.50 -21.02
N ILE A 11 12.88 26.39 -21.75
CA ILE A 11 11.92 25.27 -21.83
C ILE A 11 12.47 24.01 -21.14
N CYS A 12 13.54 24.12 -20.34
CA CYS A 12 13.70 23.26 -19.18
C CYS A 12 12.73 23.75 -18.11
N LEU A 13 11.43 23.60 -18.43
CA LEU A 13 10.38 23.36 -17.48
C LEU A 13 10.99 22.42 -16.45
N VAL A 14 11.15 22.97 -15.25
CA VAL A 14 11.40 22.20 -14.04
C VAL A 14 10.22 21.25 -13.92
N SER A 15 10.29 20.11 -14.61
CA SER A 15 9.53 18.94 -14.23
C SER A 15 10.10 18.62 -12.86
N CYS A 16 9.44 19.13 -11.82
CA CYS A 16 9.59 18.65 -10.46
C CYS A 16 9.51 17.13 -10.59
N ASN A 17 10.67 16.50 -10.47
CA ASN A 17 10.86 15.11 -10.83
C ASN A 17 10.10 14.29 -9.78
N ASP A 18 8.83 14.03 -10.06
CA ASP A 18 7.91 13.13 -9.36
C ASP A 18 8.37 11.65 -9.55
N SER A 19 9.63 11.42 -9.96
CA SER A 19 10.23 10.14 -10.37
C SER A 19 10.18 9.08 -9.27
N ASN A 20 10.23 9.48 -8.01
CA ASN A 20 10.35 8.54 -6.89
C ASN A 20 9.09 7.67 -6.72
N TYR A 21 7.88 8.23 -6.86
CA TYR A 21 6.65 7.44 -6.68
C TYR A 21 6.34 6.58 -7.91
N ASN A 22 6.65 7.07 -9.11
CA ASN A 22 6.45 6.31 -10.35
C ASN A 22 7.34 5.06 -10.39
N GLU A 23 8.62 5.19 -10.06
CA GLU A 23 9.54 4.03 -10.00
C GLU A 23 9.07 2.99 -8.98
N LYS A 24 8.65 3.45 -7.79
CA LYS A 24 8.09 2.57 -6.77
C LYS A 24 6.83 1.86 -7.25
N PHE A 25 5.92 2.57 -7.92
CA PHE A 25 4.75 1.97 -8.54
C PHE A 25 5.14 0.91 -9.57
N LEU A 26 6.07 1.20 -10.49
CA LEU A 26 6.52 0.26 -11.53
C LEU A 26 7.16 -1.01 -10.95
N ASN A 27 7.74 -0.94 -9.75
CA ASN A 27 8.23 -2.11 -9.04
C ASN A 27 7.10 -2.91 -8.38
N LEU A 28 6.11 -2.22 -7.82
CA LEU A 28 4.96 -2.83 -7.16
C LEU A 28 3.97 -3.45 -8.15
N GLU A 29 3.75 -2.86 -9.32
CA GLU A 29 2.80 -3.37 -10.33
C GLU A 29 3.20 -4.75 -10.87
N LYS A 30 4.49 -5.11 -10.76
CA LYS A 30 5.04 -6.40 -11.21
C LYS A 30 4.92 -7.51 -10.17
N GLN A 31 4.52 -7.17 -8.94
CA GLN A 31 4.41 -8.14 -7.84
C GLN A 31 3.09 -8.91 -7.91
N THR A 32 3.08 -10.10 -7.32
CA THR A 32 1.86 -10.86 -7.07
C THR A 32 1.37 -10.62 -5.65
N PHE A 33 0.08 -10.34 -5.49
CA PHE A 33 -0.51 -9.99 -4.19
C PHE A 33 -1.42 -11.08 -3.60
N THR A 34 -1.36 -12.31 -4.12
CA THR A 34 -2.25 -13.41 -3.75
C THR A 34 -2.14 -13.80 -2.27
N ASP A 35 -0.95 -13.73 -1.67
CA ASP A 35 -0.77 -14.05 -0.24
C ASP A 35 -1.51 -13.08 0.70
N PHE A 36 -1.91 -11.91 0.20
CA PHE A 36 -2.63 -10.90 0.97
C PHE A 36 -4.15 -10.98 0.79
N LYS A 37 -4.66 -11.92 -0.03
CA LYS A 37 -6.09 -12.02 -0.33
C LYS A 37 -6.91 -12.20 0.94
N GLY A 38 -7.87 -11.31 1.14
CA GLY A 38 -8.71 -11.24 2.33
C GLY A 38 -8.13 -10.42 3.47
N TYR A 39 -6.90 -9.91 3.36
CA TYR A 39 -6.20 -9.18 4.42
C TYR A 39 -5.92 -7.73 4.05
N SER A 40 -6.05 -6.88 5.07
CA SER A 40 -5.54 -5.51 5.10
C SER A 40 -4.44 -5.44 6.16
N ILE A 41 -3.30 -4.88 5.79
CA ILE A 41 -2.13 -4.74 6.67
C ILE A 41 -1.70 -3.29 6.64
N THR A 42 -1.57 -2.69 7.82
CA THR A 42 -0.96 -1.36 8.00
C THR A 42 0.20 -1.48 8.96
N TYR A 43 1.35 -0.89 8.62
CA TYR A 43 2.49 -0.87 9.52
C TYR A 43 2.75 0.54 10.06
N ARG A 44 2.83 0.65 11.38
CA ARG A 44 3.13 1.92 12.06
C ARG A 44 3.89 1.65 13.34
N ASN A 45 5.02 2.32 13.52
CA ASN A 45 5.80 2.34 14.76
C ASN A 45 6.16 0.94 15.29
N GLY A 46 6.56 0.01 14.42
CA GLY A 46 6.95 -1.34 14.83
C GLY A 46 5.80 -2.30 15.10
N ILE A 47 4.56 -1.92 14.77
CA ILE A 47 3.36 -2.72 14.97
C ILE A 47 2.62 -2.86 13.63
N TYR A 48 2.23 -4.08 13.31
CA TYR A 48 1.33 -4.36 12.21
C TYR A 48 -0.10 -4.38 12.72
N LEU A 49 -0.97 -3.64 12.06
CA LEU A 49 -2.41 -3.76 12.19
C LEU A 49 -2.90 -4.64 11.06
N VAL A 50 -3.45 -5.81 11.38
CA VAL A 50 -3.96 -6.79 10.40
C VAL A 50 -5.46 -6.97 10.58
N SER A 51 -6.22 -6.89 9.49
CA SER A 51 -7.68 -7.01 9.49
C SER A 51 -8.23 -7.66 8.22
N ASP A 52 -9.53 -7.95 8.22
CA ASP A 52 -10.25 -8.43 7.03
C ASP A 52 -10.42 -7.27 6.03
N ALA A 53 -9.93 -7.45 4.81
CA ALA A 53 -10.02 -6.46 3.74
C ALA A 53 -11.46 -6.16 3.26
N ASN A 54 -12.42 -7.03 3.59
CA ASN A 54 -13.80 -6.96 3.09
C ASN A 54 -14.78 -6.28 4.05
N ILE A 55 -14.36 -5.96 5.27
CA ILE A 55 -15.24 -5.45 6.31
C ILE A 55 -14.87 -3.99 6.62
N GLU A 56 -15.82 -3.07 6.40
CA GLU A 56 -15.62 -1.64 6.67
C GLU A 56 -15.47 -1.33 8.18
N LYS A 57 -16.04 -2.17 9.05
CA LYS A 57 -15.98 -2.04 10.50
C LYS A 57 -15.08 -3.10 11.11
N ASP A 58 -13.91 -2.64 11.52
CA ASP A 58 -12.76 -3.45 11.88
C ASP A 58 -12.85 -4.04 13.31
N SER A 59 -13.91 -4.80 13.60
CA SER A 59 -14.12 -5.41 14.92
C SER A 59 -13.16 -6.57 15.21
N ASN A 60 -12.54 -7.13 14.16
CA ASN A 60 -11.69 -8.31 14.24
C ASN A 60 -10.21 -8.00 13.92
N ARG A 61 -9.80 -6.73 13.88
CA ARG A 61 -8.38 -6.39 13.73
C ARG A 61 -7.57 -6.92 14.89
N VAL A 62 -6.33 -7.25 14.56
CA VAL A 62 -5.30 -7.63 15.50
C VAL A 62 -4.07 -6.74 15.32
N PHE A 63 -3.40 -6.46 16.43
CA PHE A 63 -2.10 -5.82 16.46
C PHE A 63 -1.05 -6.90 16.62
N ILE A 64 -0.12 -6.98 15.68
CA ILE A 64 0.95 -7.98 15.65
C ILE A 64 2.27 -7.27 15.83
N LYS A 65 3.08 -7.77 16.76
CA LYS A 65 4.48 -7.35 16.90
C LYS A 65 5.39 -8.52 16.56
N MET A 66 6.34 -8.29 15.65
CA MET A 66 7.37 -9.26 15.29
C MET A 66 8.68 -8.96 16.01
N ASN A 67 9.50 -9.98 16.20
CA ASN A 67 10.89 -9.82 16.63
C ASN A 67 11.81 -9.55 15.42
N ASN A 68 13.09 -9.31 15.67
CA ASN A 68 14.08 -9.04 14.63
C ASN A 68 14.37 -10.26 13.71
N SER A 69 14.00 -11.46 14.15
CA SER A 69 14.15 -12.69 13.36
C SER A 69 12.98 -12.92 12.39
N GLY A 70 11.97 -12.06 12.39
CA GLY A 70 10.79 -12.20 11.53
C GLY A 70 9.71 -13.12 12.10
N ASN A 71 9.76 -13.44 13.41
CA ASN A 71 8.74 -14.25 14.08
C ASN A 71 7.79 -13.38 14.89
N ILE A 72 6.53 -13.80 15.02
CA ILE A 72 5.52 -13.13 15.85
C ILE A 72 5.91 -13.27 17.32
N ARG A 73 6.07 -12.12 17.99
CA ARG A 73 6.33 -12.04 19.43
C ARG A 73 5.02 -12.09 20.22
N TYR A 74 4.01 -11.34 19.79
CA TYR A 74 2.68 -11.36 20.36
C TYR A 74 1.64 -10.82 19.36
N ILE A 75 0.38 -11.19 19.63
CA ILE A 75 -0.81 -10.70 18.94
C ILE A 75 -1.77 -10.15 20.00
N GLU A 76 -2.26 -8.94 19.79
CA GLU A 76 -3.28 -8.29 20.64
C GLU A 76 -4.56 -8.06 19.84
N ASP A 77 -5.72 -8.24 20.45
CA ASP A 77 -7.00 -7.84 19.88
C ASP A 77 -7.24 -6.30 20.04
N ILE A 78 -8.39 -5.82 19.56
CA ILE A 78 -8.79 -4.40 19.72
C ILE A 78 -8.89 -3.92 21.16
N ASN A 79 -9.13 -4.84 22.09
CA ASN A 79 -9.29 -4.56 23.52
C ASN A 79 -7.96 -4.73 24.26
N LYS A 80 -6.85 -4.92 23.55
CA LYS A 80 -5.49 -5.16 24.07
C LYS A 80 -5.34 -6.46 24.86
N ASN A 81 -6.21 -7.43 24.61
CA ASN A 81 -6.01 -8.77 25.13
C ASN A 81 -4.99 -9.50 24.27
N ILE A 82 -3.98 -10.10 24.90
CA ILE A 82 -3.07 -11.00 24.20
C ILE A 82 -3.85 -12.25 23.78
N ILE A 83 -3.78 -12.57 22.49
CA ILE A 83 -4.44 -13.74 21.92
C ILE A 83 -3.40 -14.71 21.37
N THR A 84 -3.72 -16.00 21.41
CA THR A 84 -2.94 -17.06 20.79
C THR A 84 -3.61 -17.54 19.52
N LYS A 85 -2.79 -17.98 18.57
CA LYS A 85 -3.24 -18.57 17.29
C LYS A 85 -2.56 -19.92 17.10
N PRO A 86 -3.17 -20.86 16.36
CA PRO A 86 -2.53 -22.12 16.00
C PRO A 86 -1.21 -21.88 15.23
N GLU A 87 -0.24 -22.77 15.39
CA GLU A 87 1.08 -22.66 14.76
C GLU A 87 1.00 -22.48 13.22
N ILE A 88 0.08 -23.19 12.57
CA ILE A 88 -0.14 -23.07 11.12
C ILE A 88 -0.55 -21.64 10.74
N GLU A 89 -1.42 -21.00 11.54
CA GLU A 89 -1.86 -19.62 11.31
C GLU A 89 -0.73 -18.63 11.61
N LEU A 90 0.07 -18.86 12.67
CA LEU A 90 1.24 -18.04 12.98
C LEU A 90 2.26 -18.06 11.84
N ASN A 91 2.62 -19.25 11.34
CA ASN A 91 3.56 -19.42 10.23
C ASN A 91 3.06 -18.73 8.95
N PHE A 92 1.75 -18.80 8.68
CA PHE A 92 1.13 -18.09 7.57
C PHE A 92 1.26 -16.56 7.74
N LEU A 93 0.89 -16.03 8.91
CA LEU A 93 0.98 -14.60 9.21
C LEU A 93 2.42 -14.09 9.12
N GLU A 94 3.39 -14.80 9.68
CA GLU A 94 4.82 -14.45 9.60
C GLU A 94 5.29 -14.37 8.14
N LYS A 95 4.96 -15.37 7.32
CA LYS A 95 5.30 -15.37 5.89
C LYS A 95 4.66 -14.18 5.16
N MET A 96 3.38 -13.90 5.43
CA MET A 96 2.65 -12.79 4.84
C MET A 96 3.26 -11.43 5.25
N LEU A 97 3.57 -11.24 6.54
CA LEU A 97 4.17 -10.01 7.06
C LEU A 97 5.61 -9.81 6.56
N ASN A 98 6.39 -10.88 6.44
CA ASN A 98 7.72 -10.80 5.83
C ASN A 98 7.64 -10.41 4.34
N LYS A 99 6.66 -10.93 3.59
CA LYS A 99 6.39 -10.46 2.22
C LYS A 99 5.97 -8.99 2.19
N PHE A 100 5.11 -8.56 3.12
CA PHE A 100 4.71 -7.16 3.25
C PHE A 100 5.91 -6.23 3.44
N ASN A 101 6.87 -6.60 4.29
CA ASN A 101 8.07 -5.81 4.53
C ASN A 101 8.90 -5.59 3.25
N ASN A 102 8.97 -6.59 2.38
CA ASN A 102 9.70 -6.50 1.11
C ASN A 102 9.03 -5.53 0.11
N LEU A 103 7.73 -5.26 0.24
CA LEU A 103 7.03 -4.29 -0.61
C LEU A 103 7.41 -2.84 -0.26
N ASN A 104 7.95 -2.59 0.94
CA ASN A 104 8.27 -1.25 1.43
C ASN A 104 7.07 -0.28 1.33
N VAL A 105 5.86 -0.75 1.65
CA VAL A 105 4.64 0.07 1.68
C VAL A 105 4.18 0.30 3.12
N SER A 106 3.40 1.34 3.36
CA SER A 106 2.82 1.62 4.69
C SER A 106 1.52 0.87 4.91
N ASN A 107 0.79 0.58 3.83
CA ASN A 107 -0.41 -0.23 3.87
C ASN A 107 -0.56 -1.04 2.58
N ILE A 108 -1.12 -2.25 2.71
CA ILE A 108 -1.68 -3.02 1.60
C ILE A 108 -3.05 -3.58 2.03
N SER A 109 -3.98 -3.70 1.09
CA SER A 109 -5.25 -4.38 1.28
C SER A 109 -5.61 -5.11 -0.01
N VAL A 110 -5.98 -6.38 0.09
CA VAL A 110 -6.44 -7.18 -1.05
C VAL A 110 -7.76 -7.82 -0.68
N ASP A 111 -8.84 -7.40 -1.32
CA ASP A 111 -10.18 -7.92 -1.01
C ASP A 111 -10.44 -9.28 -1.66
N LYS A 112 -11.60 -9.88 -1.35
CA LYS A 112 -12.00 -11.19 -1.91
C LYS A 112 -12.19 -11.18 -3.43
N ASN A 113 -12.45 -10.00 -4.00
CA ASN A 113 -12.60 -9.80 -5.44
C ASN A 113 -11.25 -9.51 -6.11
N GLU A 114 -10.15 -9.53 -5.35
CA GLU A 114 -8.79 -9.26 -5.83
C GLU A 114 -8.60 -7.81 -6.29
N ASN A 115 -9.39 -6.87 -5.72
CA ASN A 115 -9.01 -5.47 -5.77
C ASN A 115 -7.82 -5.26 -4.84
N ILE A 116 -6.76 -4.64 -5.36
CA ILE A 116 -5.51 -4.40 -4.62
C ILE A 116 -5.41 -2.93 -4.33
N GLN A 117 -5.18 -2.57 -3.08
CA GLN A 117 -4.86 -1.22 -2.66
C GLN A 117 -3.52 -1.23 -1.93
N PHE A 118 -2.63 -0.29 -2.25
CA PHE A 118 -1.46 -0.04 -1.42
C PHE A 118 -1.21 1.45 -1.27
N LEU A 119 -0.59 1.81 -0.15
CA LEU A 119 -0.23 3.19 0.17
C LEU A 119 1.24 3.27 0.56
N PHE A 120 1.92 4.28 0.03
CA PHE A 120 3.23 4.68 0.51
C PHE A 120 3.35 6.20 0.57
N PHE A 121 4.30 6.66 1.36
CA PHE A 121 4.67 8.07 1.44
C PHE A 121 5.93 8.32 0.61
N SER A 122 5.95 9.45 -0.07
CA SER A 122 7.15 9.96 -0.73
C SER A 122 7.11 11.49 -0.67
N ASN A 123 8.19 12.09 -0.18
CA ASN A 123 8.27 13.52 0.12
C ASN A 123 7.14 13.94 1.10
N LYS A 124 6.41 15.01 0.78
CA LYS A 124 5.28 15.55 1.54
C LYS A 124 3.94 14.91 1.15
N CYS A 125 3.93 13.83 0.37
CA CYS A 125 2.71 13.26 -0.20
C CYS A 125 2.51 11.78 0.18
N SER A 126 1.26 11.39 0.35
CA SER A 126 0.82 10.01 0.29
C SER A 126 0.31 9.67 -1.11
N TYR A 127 0.63 8.47 -1.56
CA TYR A 127 0.22 7.91 -2.83
C TYR A 127 -0.53 6.63 -2.54
N THR A 128 -1.83 6.62 -2.82
CA THR A 128 -2.67 5.43 -2.70
C THR A 128 -2.99 4.93 -4.09
N PHE A 129 -2.51 3.74 -4.43
CA PHE A 129 -2.86 3.08 -5.67
C PHE A 129 -3.95 2.06 -5.41
N LEU A 130 -4.87 1.95 -6.35
CA LEU A 130 -5.95 0.98 -6.37
C LEU A 130 -5.98 0.29 -7.73
N GLN A 131 -5.78 -1.02 -7.75
CA GLN A 131 -6.09 -1.85 -8.90
C GLN A 131 -7.48 -2.43 -8.76
N LEU A 132 -8.31 -2.23 -9.77
CA LEU A 132 -9.62 -2.87 -9.82
C LEU A 132 -9.54 -4.24 -10.51
N SER A 133 -10.20 -5.22 -9.91
CA SER A 133 -10.54 -6.45 -10.59
C SER A 133 -11.48 -6.17 -11.76
N LYS A 134 -11.55 -7.10 -12.73
CA LYS A 134 -12.49 -6.98 -13.86
C LYS A 134 -13.97 -6.91 -13.45
N LYS A 135 -14.29 -7.31 -12.21
CA LYS A 135 -15.66 -7.37 -11.68
C LYS A 135 -16.04 -6.13 -10.87
N SER A 136 -15.11 -5.21 -10.64
CA SER A 136 -15.30 -4.08 -9.72
C SER A 136 -15.26 -2.74 -10.44
N ARG A 137 -15.97 -1.76 -9.88
CA ARG A 137 -15.98 -0.37 -10.35
C ARG A 137 -15.74 0.55 -9.16
N LEU A 138 -15.13 1.71 -9.40
CA LEU A 138 -14.87 2.70 -8.33
C LEU A 138 -16.14 3.09 -7.56
N LYS A 139 -17.27 3.24 -8.26
CA LYS A 139 -18.56 3.62 -7.66
C LYS A 139 -19.04 2.56 -6.66
N ASP A 140 -18.89 1.29 -6.99
CA ASP A 140 -19.35 0.18 -6.15
C ASP A 140 -18.51 0.06 -4.86
N LEU A 141 -17.30 0.63 -4.87
CA LEU A 141 -16.38 0.67 -3.73
C LEU A 141 -16.41 2.01 -2.98
N ASN A 142 -17.29 2.95 -3.35
CA ASN A 142 -17.29 4.32 -2.82
C ASN A 142 -15.92 5.04 -2.97
N LYS A 143 -15.19 4.77 -4.06
CA LYS A 143 -13.83 5.28 -4.34
C LYS A 143 -13.77 6.17 -5.58
N SER A 144 -14.84 6.91 -5.89
CA SER A 144 -14.91 7.79 -7.07
C SER A 144 -13.92 8.96 -7.05
N TYR A 145 -13.27 9.23 -5.90
CA TYR A 145 -12.24 10.24 -5.74
C TYR A 145 -10.85 9.79 -6.25
N PHE A 146 -10.70 8.53 -6.66
CA PHE A 146 -9.49 8.04 -7.32
C PHE A 146 -9.48 8.43 -8.80
N GLU A 147 -8.34 8.90 -9.29
CA GLU A 147 -8.13 9.25 -10.70
C GLU A 147 -7.53 8.07 -11.47
N LYS A 148 -7.90 7.91 -12.74
CA LYS A 148 -7.33 6.83 -13.58
C LYS A 148 -5.85 7.10 -13.82
N TYR A 149 -5.01 6.09 -13.58
CA TYR A 149 -3.55 6.21 -13.69
C TYR A 149 -2.99 5.37 -14.86
N LYS A 150 -3.21 4.06 -14.87
CA LYS A 150 -2.71 3.14 -15.92
C LYS A 150 -3.56 1.87 -15.96
N ASP A 151 -4.04 1.45 -17.13
CA ASP A 151 -4.87 0.23 -17.28
C ASP A 151 -6.08 0.21 -16.32
N ASN A 152 -6.07 -0.72 -15.36
CA ASN A 152 -7.04 -0.87 -14.27
C ASN A 152 -6.53 -0.31 -12.93
N TRP A 153 -5.41 0.42 -12.93
CA TRP A 153 -4.84 1.16 -11.81
C TRP A 153 -5.35 2.59 -11.75
N TYR A 154 -5.63 3.00 -10.53
CA TYR A 154 -6.07 4.33 -10.16
C TYR A 154 -5.21 4.87 -9.03
N LEU A 155 -5.09 6.20 -8.96
CA LEU A 155 -4.27 6.91 -8.00
C LEU A 155 -5.11 7.93 -7.23
N TYR A 156 -4.91 7.96 -5.92
CA TYR A 156 -5.28 9.08 -5.06
C TYR A 156 -4.02 9.63 -4.41
N LYS A 157 -3.72 10.91 -4.66
CA LYS A 157 -2.55 11.63 -4.15
C LYS A 157 -3.00 12.69 -3.15
N GLN A 158 -2.40 12.71 -1.96
CA GLN A 158 -2.65 13.75 -0.97
C GLN A 158 -1.32 14.29 -0.45
N CYS A 159 -1.10 15.60 -0.58
CA CYS A 159 0.12 16.26 -0.11
C CYS A 159 -0.17 17.18 1.06
N SER A 160 0.74 17.24 2.03
CA SER A 160 0.71 18.29 3.03
C SER A 160 0.99 19.65 2.36
N LYS A 161 0.25 20.67 2.77
CA LYS A 161 0.47 22.05 2.33
C LYS A 161 1.79 22.59 2.87
#